data_AF-A0A8H3LL10-F1
#
_entry.id   AF-A0A8H3LL10-F1
#
_cell.length_a   1.000
_cell.length_b   1.000
_cell.length_c   1.000
_cell.angle_alpha   90.00
_cell.angle_beta   90.00
_cell.angle_gamma   90.00
#
_symmetry.space_group_name_H-M   'P 1'
#
loop_
_entity.id
_entity.type
_entity.pdbx_description
1 polymer ?
#
loop_
_entity_poly.entity_id
_entity_poly.type
_entity_poly.pdbx_seq_one_letter_code
_entity_poly.pdbx_strand_id
1 'polypeptide(L)'
;MEEKPKDLWVYADISKYQLHVTVSTIGSTTGLEDADERIVYMEDLEKRKQAYGICGECNEPGTGEYWCHPCNAKRFKDNFKNWTSGNKVIDEFIQQSQLNAVHYEKYLEWIPFEKFQNITYIAEGGFAIVLTLNH
;
A
#
# COMPACT_ATOMS: atom_id res chain seq x y z
N MET A 1 -5.62 -21.31 22.94
CA MET A 1 -4.99 -21.02 21.64
C MET A 1 -6.11 -20.47 20.79
N GLU A 2 -6.29 -19.14 20.76
CA GLU A 2 -7.33 -18.54 19.92
C GLU A 2 -6.88 -18.70 18.46
N GLU A 3 -7.67 -19.42 17.64
CA GLU A 3 -7.43 -19.49 16.21
C GLU A 3 -7.52 -18.08 15.64
N LYS A 4 -6.47 -17.62 14.95
CA LYS A 4 -6.54 -16.36 14.21
C LYS A 4 -7.70 -16.46 13.21
N PRO A 5 -8.59 -15.46 13.13
CA PRO A 5 -9.67 -15.50 12.18
C PRO A 5 -9.09 -15.63 10.76
N LYS A 6 -9.65 -16.54 9.98
CA LYS A 6 -9.21 -16.76 8.59
C LYS A 6 -9.77 -15.65 7.71
N ASP A 7 -8.91 -15.07 6.88
CA ASP A 7 -9.35 -14.10 5.89
C ASP A 7 -10.32 -14.74 4.89
N LEU A 8 -11.29 -13.95 4.42
CA LEU A 8 -12.25 -14.32 3.39
C LEU A 8 -12.00 -13.49 2.13
N TRP A 9 -10.74 -13.47 1.69
CA TRP A 9 -10.33 -12.75 0.49
C TRP A 9 -11.01 -13.31 -0.76
N VAL A 10 -11.42 -12.40 -1.64
CA VAL A 10 -11.90 -12.73 -2.98
C VAL A 10 -10.81 -12.34 -3.97
N TYR A 11 -10.55 -13.20 -4.96
CA TYR A 11 -9.67 -12.85 -6.06
C TYR A 11 -10.31 -11.74 -6.90
N ALA A 12 -9.62 -10.61 -7.03
CA ALA A 12 -10.16 -9.46 -7.74
C ALA A 12 -10.26 -9.77 -9.24
N ASP A 13 -11.48 -9.85 -9.77
CA ASP A 13 -11.70 -9.96 -11.22
C ASP A 13 -11.34 -8.62 -11.87
N ILE A 14 -10.09 -8.52 -12.37
CA ILE A 14 -9.54 -7.30 -12.97
C ILE A 14 -10.31 -6.82 -14.21
N SER A 15 -11.16 -7.68 -14.80
CA SER A 15 -12.05 -7.27 -15.89
C SER A 15 -13.28 -6.49 -15.39
N LYS A 16 -13.59 -6.61 -14.09
CA LYS A 16 -14.75 -6.02 -13.42
C LYS A 16 -14.41 -5.01 -12.34
N TYR A 17 -13.25 -5.10 -11.70
CA TYR A 17 -12.85 -4.24 -10.59
C TYR A 17 -11.40 -3.79 -10.74
N GLN A 18 -11.10 -2.59 -10.25
CA GLN A 18 -9.71 -2.18 -10.01
C GLN A 18 -9.06 -3.06 -8.92
N LEU A 19 -7.73 -3.18 -8.94
CA LEU A 19 -6.97 -3.93 -7.92
C LEU A 19 -7.06 -3.33 -6.52
N HIS A 20 -7.41 -2.04 -6.41
CA HIS A 20 -7.61 -1.36 -5.15
C HIS A 20 -8.63 -0.23 -5.28
N VAL A 21 -9.09 0.25 -4.13
CA VAL A 21 -10.04 1.35 -4.04
C VAL A 21 -9.45 2.67 -4.54
N THR A 22 -10.33 3.55 -5.00
CA THR A 22 -10.06 4.96 -5.24
C THR A 22 -10.55 5.78 -4.05
N VAL A 23 -9.70 6.67 -3.53
CA VAL A 23 -10.06 7.62 -2.47
C VAL A 23 -10.64 8.86 -3.13
N SER A 24 -11.91 9.15 -2.87
CA SER A 24 -12.55 10.34 -3.41
C SER A 24 -11.86 11.60 -2.89
N THR A 25 -11.29 12.41 -3.79
CA THR A 25 -10.74 13.72 -3.42
C THR A 25 -11.91 14.69 -3.37
N ILE A 26 -12.15 15.32 -2.21
CA ILE A 26 -13.23 16.30 -2.01
C ILE A 26 -13.02 17.44 -3.03
N GLY A 27 -13.79 17.44 -4.12
CA GLY A 27 -13.65 18.38 -5.23
C GLY A 27 -13.91 17.79 -6.63
N SER A 28 -13.82 16.47 -6.81
CA SER A 28 -14.16 15.83 -8.10
C SER A 28 -15.67 15.66 -8.27
N THR A 29 -16.39 16.79 -8.30
CA THR A 29 -17.69 16.87 -8.98
C THR A 29 -17.43 17.31 -10.42
N THR A 30 -16.77 16.44 -11.19
CA THR A 30 -16.95 16.51 -12.64
C THR A 30 -18.08 15.54 -12.94
N GLY A 31 -19.28 16.10 -13.12
CA GLY A 31 -20.34 15.34 -13.78
C GLY A 31 -19.84 14.99 -15.18
N LEU A 32 -19.77 13.70 -15.50
CA LEU A 32 -19.68 13.21 -16.86
C LEU A 32 -20.22 11.78 -16.89
N GLU A 33 -21.10 11.59 -17.86
CA GLU A 33 -21.76 10.35 -18.23
C GLU A 33 -20.68 9.28 -18.56
N ASP A 34 -20.95 8.03 -18.14
CA ASP A 34 -20.03 6.86 -18.10
C ASP A 34 -19.00 6.84 -16.94
N ALA A 35 -19.51 6.66 -15.71
CA ALA A 35 -18.67 6.17 -14.62
C ALA A 35 -18.14 4.77 -14.99
N ASP A 36 -16.82 4.62 -15.14
CA ASP A 36 -16.19 3.31 -15.31
C ASP A 36 -16.64 2.39 -14.16
N GLU A 37 -17.50 1.42 -14.49
CA GLU A 37 -18.11 0.50 -13.52
C GLU A 37 -17.04 -0.29 -12.74
N ARG A 38 -15.79 -0.32 -13.21
CA ARG A 38 -14.67 -0.96 -12.52
C ARG A 38 -14.15 -0.20 -11.31
N ILE A 39 -14.44 1.10 -11.21
CA ILE A 39 -13.97 1.92 -10.10
C ILE A 39 -14.64 1.45 -8.80
N VAL A 40 -13.84 1.11 -7.81
CA VAL A 40 -14.31 0.78 -6.46
C VAL A 40 -13.94 1.94 -5.56
N TYR A 41 -14.92 2.64 -5.00
CA TYR A 41 -14.67 3.75 -4.08
C TYR A 41 -14.42 3.22 -2.66
N MET A 42 -13.60 3.94 -1.89
CA MET A 42 -13.28 3.58 -0.50
C MET A 42 -14.54 3.53 0.38
N GLU A 43 -15.48 4.42 0.14
CA GLU A 43 -16.76 4.52 0.84
C GLU A 43 -17.78 3.43 0.45
N ASP A 44 -17.61 2.74 -0.68
CA ASP A 44 -18.53 1.71 -1.16
C ASP A 44 -18.23 0.35 -0.54
N LEU A 45 -18.75 0.13 0.67
CA LEU A 45 -18.51 -1.08 1.46
C LEU A 45 -18.99 -2.37 0.77
N GLU A 46 -20.14 -2.32 0.11
CA GLU A 46 -20.71 -3.50 -0.56
C GLU A 46 -19.90 -3.88 -1.80
N LYS A 47 -19.51 -2.90 -2.63
CA LYS A 47 -18.66 -3.16 -3.79
C LYS A 47 -17.26 -3.61 -3.39
N ARG A 48 -16.68 -3.03 -2.34
CA ARG A 48 -15.41 -3.51 -1.75
C ARG A 48 -15.50 -4.95 -1.29
N LYS A 49 -16.59 -5.32 -0.61
CA LYS A 49 -16.82 -6.70 -0.14
C LYS A 49 -16.93 -7.67 -1.32
N GLN A 50 -17.60 -7.29 -2.41
CA GLN A 50 -17.70 -8.10 -3.62
C GLN A 50 -16.36 -8.21 -4.36
N ALA A 51 -15.60 -7.13 -4.44
CA ALA A 51 -14.34 -7.07 -5.18
C ALA A 51 -13.17 -7.76 -4.45
N TYR A 52 -13.04 -7.52 -3.15
CA TYR A 52 -11.84 -7.89 -2.38
C TYR A 52 -12.13 -8.89 -1.26
N GLY A 53 -13.39 -9.09 -0.87
CA GLY A 53 -13.76 -9.93 0.26
C GLY A 53 -13.62 -9.23 1.60
N ILE A 54 -13.60 -10.01 2.69
CA ILE A 54 -13.57 -9.53 4.07
C ILE A 54 -12.22 -9.87 4.72
N CYS A 55 -11.62 -8.88 5.36
CA CYS A 55 -10.42 -9.05 6.17
C CYS A 55 -10.77 -9.82 7.45
N GLY A 56 -10.05 -10.91 7.74
CA GLY A 56 -10.27 -11.71 8.95
C GLY A 56 -9.85 -11.00 10.23
N GLU A 57 -8.91 -10.06 10.16
CA GLU A 57 -8.41 -9.37 11.36
C GLU A 57 -9.37 -8.33 11.94
N CYS A 58 -10.05 -7.58 11.07
CA CYS A 58 -10.91 -6.48 11.49
C CYS A 58 -12.37 -6.63 11.03
N ASN A 59 -12.71 -7.67 10.27
CA ASN A 59 -14.04 -7.93 9.72
C ASN A 59 -14.60 -6.82 8.80
N GLU A 60 -13.73 -5.97 8.26
CA GLU A 60 -14.10 -4.94 7.27
C GLU A 60 -13.79 -5.43 5.85
N PRO A 61 -14.47 -4.91 4.82
CA PRO A 61 -14.11 -5.17 3.44
C PRO A 61 -12.66 -4.82 3.13
N GLY A 62 -12.01 -5.59 2.26
CA GLY A 62 -10.70 -5.23 1.72
C GLY A 62 -10.69 -3.85 1.06
N THR A 63 -9.51 -3.28 0.91
CA THR A 63 -9.30 -2.04 0.13
C THR A 63 -8.48 -2.28 -1.13
N GLY A 64 -8.00 -3.50 -1.31
CA GLY A 64 -7.40 -4.00 -2.54
C GLY A 64 -7.19 -5.50 -2.46
N GLU A 65 -6.67 -6.06 -3.54
CA GLU A 65 -6.37 -7.49 -3.63
C GLU A 65 -5.46 -7.91 -2.47
N TYR A 66 -5.95 -8.83 -1.63
CA TYR A 66 -5.28 -9.31 -0.41
C TYR A 66 -4.79 -8.18 0.53
N TRP A 67 -5.44 -7.01 0.51
CA TRP A 67 -5.01 -5.83 1.26
C TRP A 67 -6.14 -5.21 2.07
N CYS A 68 -5.86 -4.94 3.35
CA CYS A 68 -6.71 -4.16 4.24
C CYS A 68 -5.95 -2.95 4.75
N HIS A 69 -6.32 -1.77 4.25
CA HIS A 69 -5.74 -0.49 4.64
C HIS A 69 -5.66 -0.28 6.17
N PRO A 70 -6.74 -0.38 6.98
CA PRO A 70 -6.64 -0.10 8.41
C PRO A 70 -5.72 -1.08 9.16
N CYS A 71 -5.72 -2.37 8.80
CA CYS A 71 -4.82 -3.36 9.41
C CYS A 71 -3.36 -3.09 9.04
N ASN A 72 -3.06 -2.80 7.78
CA ASN A 72 -1.70 -2.53 7.33
C ASN A 72 -1.18 -1.17 7.84
N ALA A 73 -2.01 -0.12 7.85
CA ALA A 73 -1.68 1.16 8.47
C ALA A 73 -1.32 1.00 9.96
N LYS A 74 -2.06 0.15 10.70
CA LYS A 74 -1.73 -0.18 12.09
C LYS A 74 -0.37 -0.87 12.20
N ARG A 75 -0.10 -1.90 11.38
CA ARG A 75 1.20 -2.59 11.35
C ARG A 75 2.35 -1.66 11.06
N PHE A 76 2.20 -0.78 10.07
CA PHE A 76 3.21 0.22 9.74
C PHE A 76 3.46 1.14 10.93
N LYS A 77 2.40 1.68 11.53
CA LYS A 77 2.50 2.55 12.72
C LYS A 77 3.22 1.87 13.88
N ASP A 78 2.94 0.59 14.12
CA ASP A 78 3.61 -0.20 15.16
C ASP A 78 5.11 -0.42 14.85
N ASN A 79 5.50 -0.38 13.57
CA ASN A 79 6.86 -0.56 13.07
C ASN A 79 7.67 0.74 12.91
N PHE A 80 7.08 1.93 13.02
CA PHE A 80 7.79 3.21 12.83
C PHE A 80 8.95 3.43 13.81
N LYS A 81 8.92 2.79 14.98
CA LYS A 81 10.01 2.84 15.95
C LYS A 81 11.21 1.93 15.60
N ASN A 82 11.05 1.03 14.62
CA ASN A 82 12.05 0.02 14.29
C ASN A 82 12.97 0.44 13.13
N TRP A 83 12.71 1.58 12.48
CA TRP A 83 13.54 2.11 11.42
C TRP A 83 13.52 3.64 11.43
N THR A 84 14.60 4.25 10.95
CA THR A 84 14.70 5.68 10.65
C THR A 84 15.74 5.85 9.55
N SER A 85 15.54 6.85 8.68
CA SER A 85 16.55 7.28 7.72
C SER A 85 17.61 8.21 8.34
N GLY A 86 17.43 8.62 9.60
CA GLY A 86 18.18 9.71 10.20
C GLY A 86 17.72 11.10 9.74
N ASN A 87 16.79 11.19 8.79
CA ASN A 87 16.19 12.43 8.32
C ASN A 87 14.68 12.45 8.61
N LYS A 88 14.28 13.29 9.55
CA LYS A 88 12.89 13.40 10.01
C LYS A 88 11.90 13.73 8.88
N VAL A 89 12.28 14.55 7.91
CA VAL A 89 11.41 14.92 6.78
C VAL A 89 11.16 13.72 5.87
N ILE A 90 12.20 12.93 5.60
CA ILE A 90 12.08 11.70 4.81
C ILE A 90 11.27 10.66 5.57
N ASP A 91 11.52 10.50 6.87
CA ASP A 91 10.78 9.57 7.72
C ASP A 91 9.29 9.91 7.74
N GLU A 92 8.93 11.18 7.97
CA GLU A 92 7.54 11.64 7.95
C GLU A 92 6.88 11.38 6.59
N PHE A 93 7.58 11.62 5.49
CA PHE A 93 7.05 11.38 4.15
C PHE A 93 6.78 9.88 3.89
N ILE A 94 7.72 9.00 4.25
CA ILE A 94 7.56 7.55 4.10
C ILE A 94 6.44 7.04 5.02
N GLN A 95 6.38 7.51 6.27
CA GLN A 95 5.30 7.16 7.21
C GLN A 95 3.93 7.57 6.68
N GLN A 96 3.78 8.77 6.12
CA GLN A 96 2.53 9.21 5.50
C GLN A 96 2.17 8.34 4.28
N SER A 97 3.14 7.96 3.46
CA SER A 97 2.91 7.03 2.34
C SER A 97 2.41 5.67 2.83
N GLN A 98 3.01 5.11 3.88
CA GLN A 98 2.63 3.83 4.49
C GLN A 98 1.24 3.88 5.16
N LEU A 99 0.92 4.97 5.88
CA LEU A 99 -0.38 5.13 6.53
C LEU A 99 -1.53 5.26 5.52
N ASN A 100 -1.28 5.84 4.35
CA ASN A 100 -2.30 6.09 3.33
C ASN A 100 -2.39 4.96 2.27
N ALA A 101 -1.61 3.89 2.44
CA ALA A 101 -1.49 2.80 1.48
C ALA A 101 -2.81 2.02 1.33
N VAL A 102 -3.40 2.05 0.14
CA VAL A 102 -4.58 1.25 -0.20
C VAL A 102 -4.25 -0.10 -0.85
N HIS A 103 -2.97 -0.31 -1.21
CA HIS A 103 -2.46 -1.50 -1.89
C HIS A 103 -0.96 -1.67 -1.63
N TYR A 104 -0.41 -2.88 -1.83
CA TYR A 104 1.01 -3.16 -1.59
C TYR A 104 1.97 -2.38 -2.50
N GLU A 105 1.50 -1.96 -3.68
CA GLU A 105 2.28 -1.15 -4.63
C GLU A 105 2.18 0.36 -4.38
N LYS A 106 1.40 0.79 -3.37
CA LYS A 106 1.05 2.20 -3.14
C LYS A 106 1.68 2.78 -1.89
N TYR A 107 2.80 2.21 -1.43
CA TYR A 107 3.57 2.75 -0.32
C TYR A 107 5.07 2.73 -0.58
N LEU A 108 5.78 3.61 0.11
CA LEU A 108 7.24 3.66 0.13
C LEU A 108 7.79 2.87 1.31
N GLU A 109 8.90 2.17 1.10
CA GLU A 109 9.62 1.44 2.15
C GLU A 109 11.02 2.02 2.35
N TRP A 110 11.40 2.21 3.60
CA TRP A 110 12.78 2.54 3.96
C TRP A 110 13.61 1.26 4.06
N ILE A 111 14.67 1.19 3.25
CA ILE A 111 15.66 0.10 3.31
C ILE A 111 16.98 0.69 3.82
N PRO A 112 17.44 0.34 5.03
CA PRO A 112 18.72 0.78 5.56
C PRO A 112 19.87 0.35 4.64
N PHE A 113 20.86 1.23 4.48
CA PHE A 113 21.99 0.99 3.58
C PHE A 113 22.77 -0.28 3.97
N GLU A 114 22.85 -0.58 5.26
CA GLU A 114 23.55 -1.73 5.83
C GLU A 114 22.93 -3.08 5.45
N LYS A 115 21.69 -3.09 4.95
CA LYS A 115 21.06 -4.31 4.42
C LYS A 115 21.58 -4.69 3.03
N PHE A 116 22.22 -3.76 2.34
CA PHE A 116 22.79 -4.03 1.03
C PHE A 116 24.17 -4.67 1.17
N GLN A 117 24.33 -5.89 0.64
CA GLN A 117 25.59 -6.64 0.64
C GLN A 117 26.25 -6.58 -0.74
N ASN A 118 27.55 -6.90 -0.79
CA ASN A 118 28.33 -7.03 -2.03
C ASN A 118 28.24 -5.80 -2.95
N ILE A 119 28.27 -4.61 -2.34
CA ILE A 119 28.17 -3.33 -3.03
C ILE A 119 29.43 -3.15 -3.89
N THR A 120 29.26 -3.16 -5.21
CA THR A 120 30.36 -2.95 -6.16
C THR A 120 30.15 -1.65 -6.89
N TYR A 121 31.20 -0.84 -6.96
CA TYR A 121 31.20 0.40 -7.72
C TYR A 121 31.09 0.12 -9.23
N ILE A 122 30.19 0.81 -9.92
CA ILE A 122 30.05 0.75 -11.38
C ILE A 122 30.64 1.99 -12.03
N ALA A 123 30.15 3.17 -11.63
CA ALA A 123 30.50 4.44 -12.25
C ALA A 123 30.15 5.62 -11.34
N GLU A 124 30.79 6.75 -11.59
CA GLU A 124 30.51 8.04 -10.97
C GLU A 124 30.25 9.05 -12.08
N GLY A 125 29.13 9.75 -11.99
CA GLY A 125 28.82 10.92 -12.81
C GLY A 125 28.90 12.19 -11.98
N GLY A 126 28.71 13.35 -12.61
CA GLY A 126 28.85 14.65 -11.93
C GLY A 126 27.91 14.90 -10.74
N PHE A 127 26.89 14.07 -10.55
CA PHE A 127 25.90 14.23 -9.48
C PHE A 127 25.55 12.92 -8.75
N ALA A 128 26.12 11.78 -9.13
CA ALA A 128 25.70 10.49 -8.59
C ALA A 128 26.78 9.42 -8.73
N ILE A 129 26.80 8.50 -7.77
CA ILE A 129 27.56 7.25 -7.83
C ILE A 129 26.58 6.11 -8.09
N VAL A 130 26.89 5.26 -9.07
CA VAL A 130 26.14 4.07 -9.43
C VAL A 130 26.85 2.85 -8.84
N LEU A 131 26.12 2.08 -8.05
CA LEU A 131 26.58 0.87 -7.38
C LEU A 131 25.71 -0.31 -7.82
N THR A 132 26.29 -1.50 -7.99
CA THR A 132 25.55 -2.76 -8.16
C THR A 132 25.56 -3.55 -6.86
N LEU A 133 24.49 -4.33 -6.68
CA LEU A 133 24.30 -5.25 -5.56
C LEU A 133 24.19 -6.65 -6.13
N ASN A 134 25.07 -7.56 -5.74
CA ASN A 134 25.00 -8.97 -6.13
C ASN A 134 24.39 -9.78 -4.99
N HIS A 135 23.26 -10.43 -5.27
CA HIS A 135 22.48 -11.20 -4.29
C HIS A 135 22.81 -12.70 -4.32
#